data_AF-A0A353PER5-F1
#
_entry.id   AF-A0A353PER5-F1
#
_cell.length_a   1.000
_cell.length_b   1.000
_cell.length_c   1.000
_cell.angle_alpha   90.00
_cell.angle_beta   90.00
_cell.angle_gamma   90.00
#
_symmetry.space_group_name_H-M   'P 1'
#
loop_
_entity.id
_entity.type
_entity.pdbx_description
1 polymer ?
#
loop_
_entity_poly.entity_id
_entity_poly.type
_entity_poly.pdbx_seq_one_letter_code
_entity_poly.pdbx_strand_id
1 'polypeptide(L)' 'LADHFDESILILPPDQAPALARAGLTTQETLHGLELATHTVNETLRRLLDADADLSGLRVRTPTLEDLFLELTGQELRG' A
#
# COMPACT_ATOMS: atom_id res chain seq x y z
N LEU A 1 -5.15 -10.90 21.04
CA LEU A 1 -6.42 -10.45 20.41
C LEU A 1 -6.04 -9.20 19.62
N ALA A 2 -5.38 -9.39 18.49
CA ALA A 2 -6.02 -9.47 17.16
C ALA A 2 -6.76 -8.18 16.76
N ASP A 3 -6.33 -7.04 17.30
CA ASP A 3 -6.87 -5.72 16.95
C ASP A 3 -5.85 -4.99 16.07
N HIS A 4 -6.30 -4.64 14.85
CA HIS A 4 -5.67 -3.73 13.89
C HIS A 4 -4.54 -4.28 13.00
N PHE A 5 -4.92 -5.15 12.05
CA PHE A 5 -4.11 -5.38 10.84
C PHE A 5 -4.89 -4.93 9.58
N ASP A 6 -5.46 -3.73 9.64
CA ASP A 6 -6.25 -3.10 8.55
C ASP A 6 -5.38 -2.28 7.59
N GLU A 7 -4.05 -2.47 7.58
CA GLU A 7 -3.19 -1.78 6.63
C GLU A 7 -3.26 -2.48 5.26
N SER A 8 -3.75 -1.76 4.26
CA SER A 8 -3.76 -2.19 2.87
C SER A 8 -2.65 -1.51 2.11
N ILE A 9 -1.99 -2.26 1.24
CA ILE A 9 -0.97 -1.75 0.33
C ILE A 9 -1.61 -1.45 -1.02
N LEU A 10 -1.55 -0.19 -1.42
CA LEU A 10 -1.90 0.25 -2.77
C LEU A 10 -0.63 0.25 -3.61
N ILE A 11 -0.71 -0.33 -4.80
CA ILE A 11 0.37 -0.38 -5.77
C ILE A 11 -0.11 0.34 -7.02
N LEU A 12 0.54 1.45 -7.35
CA LEU A 12 0.26 2.25 -8.53
C LEU A 12 1.37 2.07 -9.57
N PRO A 13 1.05 2.27 -10.87
CA PRO A 13 2.06 2.42 -11.90
C PRO A 13 3.02 3.58 -11.61
N PRO A 14 4.31 3.49 -11.98
CA PRO A 14 5.31 4.52 -11.70
C PRO A 14 5.02 5.87 -12.36
N ASP A 15 4.28 5.86 -13.47
CA ASP A 15 3.75 7.04 -14.16
C ASP A 15 2.78 7.88 -13.29
N GLN A 16 2.28 7.33 -12.18
CA GLN A 16 1.42 8.04 -11.23
C GLN A 16 2.18 8.78 -10.13
N ALA A 17 3.52 8.77 -10.13
CA ALA A 17 4.34 9.53 -9.17
C ALA A 17 3.93 11.02 -9.04
N PRO A 18 3.63 11.76 -10.14
CA PRO A 18 3.20 13.15 -10.02
C PRO A 18 1.85 13.31 -9.33
N ALA A 19 0.92 12.37 -9.53
CA ALA A 19 -0.39 12.41 -8.88
C ALA A 19 -0.27 12.09 -7.37
N LEU A 20 0.60 11.15 -7.00
CA LEU A 20 0.91 10.85 -5.61
C LEU A 20 1.54 12.04 -4.88
N ALA A 21 2.47 12.73 -5.53
CA ALA A 21 3.06 13.95 -4.99
C ALA A 21 2.02 15.06 -4.79
N ARG A 22 1.08 15.24 -5.74
CA ARG A 22 -0.04 16.19 -5.61
C ARG A 22 -1.01 15.82 -4.48
N ALA A 23 -1.28 14.53 -4.29
CA ALA A 23 -2.12 14.03 -3.20
C ALA A 23 -1.46 14.16 -1.82
N GLY A 24 -0.15 14.44 -1.77
CA GLY A 24 0.64 14.50 -0.54
C GLY A 24 0.80 13.13 0.12
N LEU A 25 0.86 12.07 -0.68
CA LEU A 25 1.01 10.69 -0.24
C LEU A 25 2.47 10.26 -0.38
N THR A 26 3.02 9.63 0.66
CA THR A 26 4.37 9.09 0.64
C THR A 26 4.35 7.69 0.08
N THR A 27 5.09 7.44 -0.99
CA THR A 27 5.20 6.12 -1.60
C THR A 27 6.63 5.65 -1.65
N GLN A 28 6.79 4.33 -1.69
CA GLN A 28 8.06 3.67 -1.93
C GLN A 28 8.07 3.09 -3.34
N GLU A 29 9.13 3.34 -4.09
CA GLU A 29 9.33 2.68 -5.38
C GLU A 29 9.84 1.25 -5.17
N THR A 30 9.16 0.29 -5.78
CA THR A 30 9.50 -1.14 -5.72
C THR A 30 9.55 -1.72 -7.13
N LEU A 31 9.94 -3.00 -7.24
CA LEU A 31 9.89 -3.75 -8.49
C LEU A 31 8.47 -3.86 -9.08
N HIS A 32 7.43 -3.65 -8.27
CA HIS A 32 6.03 -3.78 -8.69
C HIS A 32 5.37 -2.44 -9.03
N GLY A 33 6.03 -1.31 -8.75
CA GLY A 33 5.50 0.03 -8.94
C GLY A 33 5.69 0.92 -7.71
N LEU A 34 4.81 1.90 -7.55
CA LEU A 34 4.78 2.79 -6.39
C LEU A 34 3.86 2.20 -5.34
N GLU A 35 4.43 1.80 -4.22
CA GLU A 35 3.71 1.20 -3.10
C GLU A 35 3.42 2.24 -2.01
N LEU A 36 2.20 2.18 -1.48
CA LEU A 36 1.70 3.03 -0.40
C LEU A 36 0.92 2.16 0.57
N ALA A 37 1.29 2.21 1.84
CA ALA A 37 0.48 1.65 2.91
C ALA A 37 -0.62 2.64 3.35
N THR A 38 -1.82 2.15 3.59
CA THR A 38 -2.93 2.95 4.12
C THR A 38 -3.89 2.12 4.96
N HIS A 39 -4.44 2.73 6.01
CA HIS A 39 -5.56 2.17 6.77
C HIS A 39 -6.93 2.63 6.23
N THR A 40 -6.95 3.64 5.35
CA THR A 40 -8.19 4.21 4.80
C THR A 40 -8.16 4.18 3.28
N VAL A 41 -8.31 3.00 2.70
CA VAL A 41 -8.28 2.77 1.24
C VAL A 41 -9.19 3.77 0.52
N ASN A 42 -10.47 3.83 0.88
CA ASN A 42 -11.44 4.69 0.20
C ASN A 42 -11.06 6.19 0.24
N GLU A 43 -10.54 6.66 1.37
CA GLU A 43 -10.09 8.05 1.50
C GLU A 43 -8.86 8.31 0.63
N THR A 44 -7.93 7.36 0.62
CA THR A 44 -6.71 7.41 -0.19
C THR A 44 -7.06 7.44 -1.69
N LEU A 45 -7.97 6.57 -2.14
CA LEU A 45 -8.46 6.57 -3.51
C LEU A 45 -9.10 7.90 -3.90
N ARG A 46 -9.88 8.49 -2.99
CA ARG A 46 -10.51 9.78 -3.25
C ARG A 46 -9.48 10.90 -3.41
N ARG A 47 -8.45 10.92 -2.56
CA ARG A 47 -7.33 11.88 -2.69
C ARG A 47 -6.55 11.70 -3.99
N LEU A 48 -6.40 10.46 -4.46
CA LEU A 48 -5.76 10.16 -5.73
C LEU A 48 -6.61 10.62 -6.93
N LEU A 49 -7.92 10.40 -6.89
CA LEU A 49 -8.86 10.87 -7.91
C LEU A 49 -8.92 12.41 -7.96
N ASP A 50 -8.95 13.07 -6.80
CA ASP A 50 -8.90 14.54 -6.71
C ASP A 50 -7.55 15.09 -7.23
N ALA A 51 -6.50 14.28 -7.16
CA ALA A 51 -5.20 14.56 -7.73
C ALA A 51 -5.05 14.07 -9.19
N ASP A 52 -6.15 13.75 -9.89
CA ASP A 52 -6.16 13.34 -11.30
C ASP A 52 -5.22 12.13 -11.57
N ALA A 53 -5.13 11.19 -10.63
CA ALA A 53 -4.42 9.94 -10.81
C ALA A 53 -5.22 8.97 -11.68
N ASP A 54 -4.57 8.30 -12.63
CA ASP A 54 -5.16 7.18 -13.34
C ASP A 54 -5.08 5.91 -12.48
N LEU A 55 -6.24 5.44 -12.02
CA LEU A 55 -6.37 4.26 -11.19
C LEU A 55 -6.59 2.97 -11.99
N SER A 56 -6.58 3.02 -13.33
CA SER A 56 -6.83 1.86 -14.19
C SER A 56 -5.83 0.71 -13.95
N GLY A 57 -4.61 1.05 -13.51
CA GLY A 57 -3.55 0.10 -13.15
C GLY A 57 -3.38 -0.15 -11.65
N LEU A 58 -4.26 0.40 -10.81
CA LEU A 58 -4.16 0.27 -9.36
C LEU A 58 -4.37 -1.18 -8.92
N ARG A 59 -3.49 -1.67 -8.05
CA ARG A 59 -3.67 -2.93 -7.33
C ARG A 59 -3.76 -2.67 -5.84
N VAL A 60 -4.75 -3.28 -5.19
CA VAL A 60 -4.87 -3.27 -3.73
C VAL A 60 -4.49 -4.64 -3.22
N ARG A 61 -3.57 -4.69 -2.26
CA ARG A 61 -3.17 -5.91 -1.56
C ARG A 61 -3.41 -5.71 -0.08
N THR A 62 -4.12 -6.65 0.52
CA THR A 62 -4.20 -6.75 1.98
C THR A 62 -3.20 -7.83 2.39
N PRO A 63 -2.24 -7.55 3.30
CA PRO A 63 -1.29 -8.55 3.74
C PRO A 63 -2.05 -9.76 4.31
N THR A 64 -1.62 -10.95 3.93
CA THR A 64 -2.26 -12.17 4.43
C THR A 64 -1.79 -12.46 5.85
N LEU A 65 -2.53 -13.28 6.59
CA LEU A 65 -2.08 -13.77 7.90
C LEU A 65 -0.75 -14.54 7.81
N GLU A 66 -0.45 -15.17 6.67
CA GLU A 66 0.83 -15.86 6.43
C GLU A 66 1.99 -14.88 6.25
N ASP A 67 1.80 -13.77 5.51
CA ASP A 67 2.79 -12.69 5.40
C ASP A 67 3.06 -12.04 6.76
N LEU A 68 1.99 -11.78 7.52
CA LEU A 68 2.09 -11.21 8.87
C LEU A 68 2.76 -12.18 9.85
N PHE A 69 2.50 -13.48 9.72
CA PHE A 69 3.17 -14.49 10.51
C PHE A 69 4.67 -14.53 10.19
N LEU A 70 5.07 -14.44 8.91
CA LEU A 70 6.47 -14.37 8.52
C LEU A 70 7.17 -13.11 9.06
N GLU A 71 6.49 -11.96 9.06
CA GLU A 71 7.05 -10.71 9.60
C GLU A 71 7.18 -10.74 11.13
N LEU A 72 6.18 -11.28 11.84
CA LEU A 72 6.17 -11.40 13.30
C LEU A 72 7.09 -12.52 13.83
N THR A 73 7.17 -13.64 13.13
CA THR A 73 7.96 -14.84 13.55
C THR A 73 9.32 -14.95 12.87
N GLY A 74 9.65 -14.04 11.95
CA GLY A 74 10.98 -13.89 11.36
C GLY A 74 12.11 -13.64 12.37
N GLN A 75 11.78 -13.47 13.66
CA GLN A 75 12.72 -13.41 14.78
C GLN A 75 12.91 -14.72 15.56
N GLU A 76 12.14 -15.80 15.33
CA GLU A 76 12.20 -17.00 16.20
C GLU A 76 12.53 -18.34 15.52
N LEU A 77 12.66 -18.44 14.19
CA LEU A 77 12.94 -19.73 13.51
C LEU A 77 14.21 -19.75 12.66
N ARG A 78 15.30 -19.22 13.22
CA ARG A 78 16.66 -19.75 12.98
C ARG A 78 17.20 -20.32 14.29
N GLY A 79 16.68 -21.48 14.67
CA GLY A 79 17.16 -22.32 15.77
C GLY A 79 17.09 -23.78 15.35
#